data_AF-A0A7S2M243-F1
#
_entry.id   AF-A0A7S2M243-F1
#
_cell.length_a   1.000
_cell.length_b   1.000
_cell.length_c   1.000
_cell.angle_alpha   90.00
_cell.angle_beta   90.00
_cell.angle_gamma   90.00
#
_symmetry.space_group_name_H-M   'P 1'
#
loop_
_entity.id
_entity.type
_entity.pdbx_description
1 polymer ?
#
loop_
_entity_poly.entity_id
_entity_poly.type
_entity_poly.pdbx_seq_one_letter_code
_entity_poly.pdbx_strand_id
1 'polypeptide(L)'
;MRQQWAAAAALATFWCAEAWQCSTDVALGPVAIAGQKGLALDDNSMRGCPWRLPASWPNTGTDGKGATPINSLRLFKAWDRNWQERQRLPVWESLRDFVASHGAKIFIGSPVTCDSKADEQDWTWVKKLIQMLGKDQVMGVAIGNELDILWQKDSTSSACVHSLWEEGRYWGEFQRRVKELDSLGLGSVPVTAVFTGN
;
A
#
# COMPACT_ATOMS: atom_id res chain seq x y z
N MET A 1 -25.06 8.71 -66.83
CA MET A 1 -24.79 7.70 -65.79
C MET A 1 -23.39 7.90 -65.23
N ARG A 2 -23.25 8.57 -64.09
CA ARG A 2 -22.10 8.42 -63.17
C ARG A 2 -22.61 8.70 -61.76
N GLN A 3 -22.92 7.62 -61.04
CA GLN A 3 -23.23 7.63 -59.61
C GLN A 3 -21.95 8.01 -58.87
N GLN A 4 -21.97 9.13 -58.15
CA GLN A 4 -20.96 9.45 -57.16
C GLN A 4 -21.39 8.81 -55.84
N TRP A 5 -20.65 7.79 -55.42
CA TRP A 5 -20.80 7.15 -54.12
C TRP A 5 -20.06 8.00 -53.08
N ALA A 6 -20.81 8.66 -52.21
CA ALA A 6 -20.25 9.25 -50.99
C ALA A 6 -20.04 8.11 -49.98
N ALA A 7 -18.79 7.72 -49.76
CA ALA A 7 -18.43 6.84 -48.66
C ALA A 7 -18.56 7.62 -47.35
N ALA A 8 -19.62 7.31 -46.59
CA ALA A 8 -19.73 7.75 -45.20
C ALA A 8 -18.64 7.05 -44.39
N ALA A 9 -17.63 7.80 -43.96
CA ALA A 9 -16.66 7.32 -42.98
C ALA A 9 -17.39 7.08 -41.66
N ALA A 10 -17.66 5.82 -41.34
CA ALA A 10 -18.08 5.43 -40.02
C ALA A 10 -16.95 5.77 -39.05
N LEU A 11 -17.16 6.79 -38.22
CA LEU A 11 -16.35 7.01 -37.03
C LEU A 11 -16.55 5.80 -36.12
N ALA A 12 -15.65 4.83 -36.21
CA ALA A 12 -15.52 3.81 -35.21
C ALA A 12 -15.10 4.52 -33.91
N THR A 13 -16.08 4.84 -33.07
CA THR A 13 -15.84 5.14 -31.67
C THR A 13 -15.29 3.87 -31.07
N PHE A 14 -13.96 3.78 -31.00
CA PHE A 14 -13.30 2.84 -30.12
C PHE A 14 -13.73 3.22 -28.70
N TRP A 15 -14.76 2.56 -28.19
CA TRP A 15 -14.92 2.39 -26.76
C TRP A 15 -13.71 1.57 -26.30
N CYS A 16 -12.61 2.27 -25.98
CA CYS A 16 -11.79 1.80 -24.89
C CYS A 16 -12.74 1.71 -23.71
N ALA A 17 -13.18 0.50 -23.38
CA ALA A 17 -13.76 0.24 -22.07
C ALA A 17 -12.79 0.85 -21.06
N GLU A 18 -13.22 1.88 -20.33
CA GLU A 18 -12.49 2.33 -19.15
C GLU A 18 -12.53 1.16 -18.16
N ALA A 19 -11.53 0.28 -18.24
CA ALA A 19 -11.46 -0.90 -17.38
C ALA A 19 -11.13 -0.54 -15.92
N TRP A 20 -11.26 0.73 -15.52
CA TRP A 20 -11.05 1.21 -14.16
C TRP A 20 -11.71 2.57 -13.93
N GLN A 21 -12.66 2.65 -13.00
CA GLN A 21 -13.24 3.91 -12.52
C GLN A 21 -13.04 4.05 -11.01
N CYS A 22 -12.56 5.21 -10.56
CA CYS A 22 -12.33 5.49 -9.14
C CYS A 22 -13.57 6.04 -8.42
N SER A 23 -14.75 5.81 -8.99
CA SER A 23 -16.04 6.20 -8.44
C SER A 23 -17.05 5.10 -8.72
N THR A 24 -17.92 4.83 -7.76
CA THR A 24 -18.99 3.85 -7.88
C THR A 24 -20.22 4.35 -7.12
N ASP A 25 -21.41 4.05 -7.63
CA ASP A 25 -22.70 4.25 -6.98
C ASP A 25 -23.14 3.05 -6.14
N VAL A 26 -22.28 2.03 -6.01
CA VAL A 26 -22.57 0.82 -5.24
C VAL A 26 -22.67 1.14 -3.74
N ALA A 27 -23.85 0.87 -3.18
CA ALA A 27 -24.09 0.90 -1.74
C ALA A 27 -23.79 -0.47 -1.10
N LEU A 28 -22.68 -0.57 -0.37
CA LEU A 28 -22.25 -1.79 0.34
C LEU A 28 -22.90 -1.96 1.73
N GLY A 29 -23.84 -1.08 2.09
CA GLY A 29 -24.44 -1.04 3.43
C GLY A 29 -23.53 -0.37 4.47
N PRO A 30 -23.96 -0.35 5.74
CA PRO A 30 -23.22 0.33 6.81
C PRO A 30 -21.90 -0.38 7.12
N VAL A 31 -20.84 0.41 7.30
CA VAL A 31 -19.54 -0.12 7.73
C VAL A 31 -19.56 -0.36 9.24
N ALA A 32 -19.51 -1.62 9.65
CA ALA A 32 -19.47 -2.00 11.06
C ALA A 32 -18.23 -1.38 11.75
N ILE A 33 -18.44 -0.68 12.86
CA ILE A 33 -17.37 -0.09 13.69
C ILE A 33 -16.37 0.75 12.84
N ALA A 34 -16.88 1.55 11.90
CA ALA A 34 -16.07 2.32 10.95
C ALA A 34 -14.93 3.13 11.60
N GLY A 35 -15.18 3.73 12.78
CA GLY A 35 -14.18 4.53 13.49
C GLY A 35 -12.98 3.75 14.04
N GLN A 36 -13.05 2.42 14.08
CA GLN A 36 -11.93 1.54 14.48
C GLN A 36 -11.29 0.82 13.29
N LYS A 37 -11.75 1.08 12.06
CA LYS A 37 -11.22 0.44 10.85
C LYS A 37 -10.19 1.33 10.16
N GLY A 38 -9.22 0.69 9.53
CA GLY A 38 -8.29 1.29 8.59
C GLY A 38 -8.45 0.72 7.19
N LEU A 39 -7.81 1.38 6.21
CA LEU A 39 -7.81 0.97 4.81
C LEU A 39 -6.46 0.34 4.45
N ALA A 40 -6.47 -0.93 4.05
CA ALA A 40 -5.29 -1.55 3.44
C ALA A 40 -5.24 -1.16 1.96
N LEU A 41 -4.15 -0.52 1.55
CA LEU A 41 -3.97 -0.08 0.18
C LEU A 41 -3.30 -1.20 -0.62
N ASP A 42 -4.07 -1.75 -1.55
CA ASP A 42 -3.56 -2.67 -2.55
C ASP A 42 -2.71 -1.95 -3.60
N ASP A 43 -1.99 -2.73 -4.38
CA ASP A 43 -1.08 -2.28 -5.43
C ASP A 43 -1.75 -1.38 -6.48
N ASN A 44 -3.02 -1.65 -6.82
CA ASN A 44 -3.75 -0.86 -7.80
C ASN A 44 -4.19 0.48 -7.21
N SER A 45 -4.72 0.49 -5.98
CA SER A 45 -5.11 1.73 -5.31
C SER A 45 -3.89 2.65 -5.08
N MET A 46 -2.78 2.08 -4.62
CA MET A 46 -1.56 2.84 -4.33
C MET A 46 -0.94 3.44 -5.60
N ARG A 47 -0.81 2.67 -6.68
CA ARG A 47 -0.16 3.16 -7.92
C ARG A 47 -1.10 3.88 -8.86
N GLY A 48 -2.34 3.42 -8.97
CA GLY A 48 -3.30 3.84 -9.99
C GLY A 48 -4.09 5.09 -9.62
N CYS A 49 -4.41 5.28 -8.34
CA CYS A 49 -5.26 6.38 -7.89
C CYS A 49 -4.92 6.94 -6.50
N PRO A 50 -3.65 7.19 -6.15
CA PRO A 50 -3.28 7.64 -4.80
C PRO A 50 -3.90 9.00 -4.43
N TRP A 51 -4.29 9.82 -5.42
CA TRP A 51 -4.97 11.12 -5.23
C TRP A 51 -6.49 11.01 -5.10
N ARG A 52 -7.05 9.80 -5.14
CA ARG A 52 -8.50 9.54 -4.98
C ARG A 52 -8.79 8.56 -3.86
N LEU A 53 -7.88 8.44 -2.89
CA LEU A 53 -8.17 7.66 -1.69
C LEU A 53 -9.38 8.26 -0.97
N PRO A 54 -10.35 7.44 -0.55
CA PRO A 54 -11.50 7.94 0.17
C PRO A 54 -11.06 8.55 1.51
N ALA A 55 -11.51 9.78 1.79
CA ALA A 55 -11.28 10.46 3.06
C ALA A 55 -12.17 9.89 4.18
N SER A 56 -13.29 9.27 3.82
CA SER A 56 -14.30 8.73 4.73
C SER A 56 -14.81 7.38 4.25
N TRP A 57 -15.26 6.56 5.20
CA TRP A 57 -15.87 5.27 4.90
C TRP A 57 -17.14 5.45 4.04
N PRO A 58 -17.28 4.70 2.93
CA PRO A 58 -18.51 4.73 2.13
C PRO A 58 -19.75 4.42 2.97
N ASN A 59 -20.89 4.98 2.59
CA ASN A 59 -22.19 4.76 3.24
C ASN A 59 -22.23 5.12 4.73
N THR A 60 -21.31 5.97 5.22
CA THR A 60 -21.37 6.58 6.56
C THR A 60 -21.93 8.00 6.49
N GLY A 61 -22.52 8.48 7.59
CA GLY A 61 -23.14 9.82 7.65
C GLY A 61 -24.51 9.94 6.99
N THR A 62 -25.04 8.85 6.41
CA THR A 62 -26.39 8.78 5.83
C THR A 62 -27.50 8.90 6.89
N ASP A 63 -27.17 8.71 8.17
CA ASP A 63 -28.06 8.88 9.32
C ASP A 63 -27.99 10.29 9.96
N GLY A 64 -27.35 11.24 9.28
CA GLY A 64 -27.22 12.63 9.74
C GLY A 64 -26.13 12.86 10.78
N LYS A 65 -25.31 11.85 11.13
CA LYS A 65 -24.23 11.98 12.14
C LYS A 65 -22.85 12.34 11.56
N GLY A 66 -22.80 12.70 10.28
CA GLY A 66 -21.56 12.99 9.56
C GLY A 66 -20.82 11.73 9.12
N ALA A 67 -20.03 11.86 8.05
CA ALA A 67 -19.26 10.74 7.52
C ALA A 67 -18.12 10.38 8.47
N THR A 68 -17.86 9.07 8.64
CA THR A 68 -16.78 8.57 9.49
C THR A 68 -15.46 8.62 8.71
N PRO A 69 -14.44 9.35 9.16
CA PRO A 69 -13.19 9.48 8.44
C PRO A 69 -12.37 8.18 8.45
N ILE A 70 -11.52 8.02 7.43
CA ILE A 70 -10.49 6.98 7.37
C ILE A 70 -9.22 7.54 7.98
N ASN A 71 -8.91 7.13 9.21
CA ASN A 71 -7.80 7.67 10.00
C ASN A 71 -6.54 6.81 9.98
N SER A 72 -6.58 5.65 9.33
CA SER A 72 -5.43 4.75 9.25
C SER A 72 -5.34 4.05 7.91
N LEU A 73 -4.11 3.98 7.38
CA LEU A 73 -3.76 3.29 6.14
C LEU A 73 -2.77 2.17 6.45
N ARG A 74 -2.91 1.03 5.77
CA ARG A 74 -1.89 -0.02 5.76
C ARG A 74 -1.26 -0.10 4.38
N LEU A 75 0.06 0.07 4.33
CA LEU A 75 0.88 -0.25 3.16
C LEU A 75 1.55 -1.60 3.39
N PHE A 76 1.54 -2.47 2.39
CA PHE A 76 2.27 -3.75 2.45
C PHE A 76 3.76 -3.59 2.09
N LYS A 77 4.07 -2.58 1.30
CA LYS A 77 5.41 -2.19 0.83
C LYS A 77 5.42 -0.70 0.54
N ALA A 78 6.58 -0.06 0.62
CA ALA A 78 6.71 1.36 0.26
C ALA A 78 6.66 1.57 -1.26
N TRP A 79 7.14 0.60 -2.05
CA TRP A 79 7.10 0.61 -3.50
C TRP A 79 7.29 -0.81 -4.04
N ASP A 80 6.91 -1.05 -5.30
CA ASP A 80 7.22 -2.30 -6.00
C ASP A 80 8.25 -2.03 -7.10
N ARG A 81 9.31 -2.85 -7.13
CA ARG A 81 10.41 -2.71 -8.11
C ARG A 81 9.95 -2.85 -9.56
N ASN A 82 8.82 -3.51 -9.81
CA ASN A 82 8.26 -3.68 -11.15
C ASN A 82 7.43 -2.49 -11.61
N TRP A 83 7.17 -1.52 -10.73
CA TRP A 83 6.46 -0.29 -11.10
C TRP A 83 7.42 0.74 -11.69
N GLN A 84 6.87 1.66 -12.50
CA GLN A 84 7.69 2.68 -13.15
C GLN A 84 8.27 3.64 -12.11
N GLU A 85 9.60 3.69 -11.99
CA GLU A 85 10.32 4.49 -10.98
C GLU A 85 9.89 5.97 -10.97
N ARG A 86 9.59 6.55 -12.14
CA ARG A 86 9.09 7.94 -12.27
C ARG A 86 7.78 8.21 -11.52
N GLN A 87 7.00 7.17 -11.21
CA GLN A 87 5.73 7.28 -10.50
C GLN A 87 5.91 7.26 -8.97
N ARG A 88 7.07 6.81 -8.47
CA ARG A 88 7.29 6.59 -7.03
C ARG A 88 7.11 7.86 -6.20
N LEU A 89 7.80 8.93 -6.60
CA LEU A 89 7.75 10.19 -5.86
C LEU A 89 6.35 10.83 -5.90
N PRO A 90 5.67 10.97 -7.07
CA PRO A 90 4.29 11.46 -7.11
C PRO A 90 3.30 10.66 -6.25
N VAL A 91 3.44 9.33 -6.21
CA VAL A 91 2.59 8.48 -5.34
C VAL A 91 2.85 8.77 -3.87
N TRP A 92 4.12 8.86 -3.47
CA TRP A 92 4.50 9.16 -2.09
C TRP A 92 4.09 10.57 -1.64
N GLU A 93 4.19 11.56 -2.53
CA GLU A 93 3.70 12.92 -2.28
C GLU A 93 2.18 12.93 -2.08
N SER A 94 1.43 12.20 -2.90
CA SER A 94 -0.01 12.06 -2.75
C SER A 94 -0.40 11.39 -1.41
N LEU A 95 0.35 10.38 -0.97
CA LEU A 95 0.14 9.75 0.34
C LEU A 95 0.45 10.72 1.48
N ARG A 96 1.56 11.47 1.40
CA ARG A 96 1.91 12.53 2.35
C ARG A 96 0.80 13.57 2.45
N ASP A 97 0.30 14.04 1.32
CA ASP A 97 -0.74 15.06 1.29
C ASP A 97 -2.06 14.54 1.87
N PHE A 98 -2.41 13.28 1.60
CA PHE A 98 -3.57 12.63 2.21
C PHE A 98 -3.46 12.57 3.74
N VAL A 99 -2.34 12.08 4.28
CA VAL A 99 -2.18 11.98 5.74
C VAL A 99 -2.11 13.34 6.42
N ALA A 100 -1.48 14.33 5.78
CA ALA A 100 -1.40 15.67 6.31
C ALA A 100 -2.77 16.36 6.33
N SER A 101 -3.58 16.17 5.28
CA SER A 101 -4.91 16.81 5.18
C SER A 101 -5.98 16.15 6.04
N HIS A 102 -5.86 14.85 6.33
CA HIS A 102 -6.89 14.09 7.06
C HIS A 102 -6.45 13.67 8.47
N GLY A 103 -5.22 13.94 8.88
CA GLY A 103 -4.66 13.46 10.15
C GLY A 103 -4.57 11.93 10.23
N ALA A 104 -4.57 11.26 9.09
CA ALA A 104 -4.50 9.80 9.00
C ALA A 104 -3.07 9.31 9.23
N LYS A 105 -2.89 8.12 9.82
CA LYS A 105 -1.57 7.53 10.05
C LYS A 105 -1.33 6.30 9.17
N ILE A 106 -0.08 6.00 8.86
CA ILE A 106 0.30 4.87 8.01
C ILE A 106 1.03 3.80 8.81
N PHE A 107 0.54 2.57 8.71
CA PHE A 107 1.25 1.36 9.09
C PHE A 107 2.02 0.86 7.88
N ILE A 108 3.35 0.87 7.94
CA ILE A 108 4.20 0.61 6.77
C ILE A 108 4.79 -0.80 6.82
N GLY A 109 4.55 -1.58 5.79
CA GLY A 109 5.18 -2.88 5.59
C GLY A 109 6.59 -2.75 5.00
N SER A 110 7.50 -3.57 5.54
CA SER A 110 8.87 -3.72 5.11
C SER A 110 9.14 -5.21 4.87
N PRO A 111 9.07 -5.69 3.62
CA PRO A 111 9.24 -7.10 3.30
C PRO A 111 10.55 -7.68 3.83
N VAL A 112 10.51 -8.95 4.20
CA VAL A 112 11.67 -9.81 4.42
C VAL A 112 11.38 -11.10 3.68
N THR A 113 12.22 -11.42 2.68
CA THR A 113 11.98 -12.47 1.69
C THR A 113 13.25 -13.29 1.47
N CYS A 114 13.27 -14.13 0.43
CA CYS A 114 14.45 -14.86 0.01
C CYS A 114 15.43 -14.04 -0.84
N ASP A 115 15.05 -12.83 -1.25
CA ASP A 115 15.91 -11.91 -1.99
C ASP A 115 16.38 -10.79 -1.05
N SER A 116 17.46 -11.03 -0.29
CA SER A 116 18.02 -10.03 0.63
C SER A 116 18.37 -8.70 -0.06
N LYS A 117 18.73 -8.72 -1.35
CA LYS A 117 19.02 -7.48 -2.09
C LYS A 117 17.74 -6.69 -2.38
N ALA A 118 16.63 -7.38 -2.67
CA ALA A 118 15.30 -6.76 -2.70
C ALA A 118 14.96 -6.11 -1.38
N ASP A 119 15.12 -6.88 -0.31
CA ASP A 119 14.72 -6.47 1.02
C ASP A 119 15.47 -5.20 1.47
N GLU A 120 16.75 -5.05 1.11
CA GLU A 120 17.52 -3.82 1.36
C GLU A 120 17.04 -2.62 0.54
N GLN A 121 16.67 -2.85 -0.72
CA GLN A 121 16.13 -1.79 -1.57
C GLN A 121 14.76 -1.33 -1.06
N ASP A 122 13.90 -2.27 -0.68
CA ASP A 122 12.60 -1.98 -0.09
C ASP A 122 12.77 -1.24 1.24
N TRP A 123 13.73 -1.65 2.07
CA TRP A 123 14.02 -0.96 3.32
C TRP A 123 14.52 0.47 3.11
N THR A 124 15.35 0.68 2.08
CA THR A 124 15.77 2.02 1.67
C THR A 124 14.58 2.90 1.29
N TRP A 125 13.58 2.33 0.61
CA TRP A 125 12.36 3.04 0.25
C TRP A 125 11.45 3.32 1.44
N VAL A 126 11.30 2.36 2.36
CA VAL A 126 10.55 2.55 3.61
C VAL A 126 11.11 3.72 4.40
N LYS A 127 12.44 3.78 4.59
CA LYS A 127 13.08 4.91 5.31
C LYS A 127 12.84 6.25 4.62
N LYS A 128 12.94 6.31 3.28
CA LYS A 128 12.67 7.54 2.53
C LYS A 128 11.21 7.97 2.64
N LEU A 129 10.27 7.03 2.56
CA LEU A 129 8.84 7.33 2.74
C LEU A 129 8.56 7.85 4.16
N ILE A 130 9.11 7.21 5.20
CA ILE A 130 9.00 7.67 6.60
C ILE A 130 9.49 9.12 6.74
N GLN A 131 10.65 9.45 6.16
CA GLN A 131 11.20 10.81 6.16
C GLN A 131 10.28 11.82 5.48
N MET A 132 9.60 11.42 4.39
CA MET A 132 8.65 12.28 3.68
C MET A 132 7.33 12.48 4.43
N LEU A 133 6.81 11.44 5.09
CA LEU A 133 5.56 11.49 5.84
C LEU A 133 5.71 12.29 7.15
N GLY A 134 6.88 12.19 7.77
CA GLY A 134 7.10 12.68 9.12
C GLY A 134 6.67 11.64 10.18
N LYS A 135 7.43 11.59 11.28
CA LYS A 135 7.29 10.58 12.34
C LYS A 135 5.87 10.48 12.92
N ASP A 136 5.16 11.60 13.06
CA ASP A 136 3.85 11.62 13.72
C ASP A 136 2.75 10.92 12.91
N GLN A 137 2.98 10.77 11.59
CA GLN A 137 2.11 10.08 10.65
C GLN A 137 2.44 8.59 10.49
N VAL A 138 3.46 8.07 11.17
CA VAL A 138 3.77 6.64 11.17
C VAL A 138 3.16 6.00 12.41
N MET A 139 2.16 5.14 12.24
CA MET A 139 1.53 4.42 13.36
C MET A 139 2.24 3.13 13.75
N GLY A 140 3.05 2.58 12.85
CA GLY A 140 3.76 1.32 13.07
C GLY A 140 4.59 0.91 11.86
N VAL A 141 5.48 -0.06 12.06
CA VAL A 141 6.24 -0.70 10.98
C VAL A 141 6.14 -2.22 11.11
N ALA A 142 5.71 -2.89 10.03
CA ALA A 142 5.70 -4.35 9.95
C ALA A 142 6.99 -4.81 9.28
N ILE A 143 7.81 -5.58 9.98
CA ILE A 143 9.05 -6.15 9.46
C ILE A 143 8.77 -7.62 9.08
N GLY A 144 8.66 -7.86 7.78
CA GLY A 144 8.19 -9.12 7.22
C GLY A 144 6.67 -9.14 6.98
N ASN A 145 6.26 -9.89 5.98
CA ASN A 145 4.85 -10.09 5.62
C ASN A 145 4.59 -11.57 5.37
N GLU A 146 3.59 -12.14 6.05
CA GLU A 146 3.14 -13.53 5.88
C GLU A 146 4.30 -14.53 6.05
N LEU A 147 5.10 -14.33 7.11
CA LEU A 147 6.35 -15.06 7.31
C LEU A 147 6.14 -16.57 7.50
N ASP A 148 5.02 -16.98 8.07
CA ASP A 148 4.58 -18.38 8.28
C ASP A 148 4.26 -19.11 6.98
N ILE A 149 3.83 -18.41 5.92
CA ILE A 149 3.51 -19.00 4.62
C ILE A 149 4.51 -18.64 3.54
N LEU A 150 5.63 -18.01 3.89
CA LEU A 150 6.68 -17.63 2.93
C LEU A 150 7.20 -18.85 2.16
N TRP A 151 7.25 -20.03 2.79
CA TRP A 151 7.66 -21.31 2.19
C TRP A 151 6.74 -21.78 1.05
N GLN A 152 5.52 -21.25 0.94
CA GLN A 152 4.57 -21.58 -0.11
C GLN A 152 4.76 -20.76 -1.39
N LYS A 153 5.60 -19.72 -1.35
CA LYS A 153 5.82 -18.83 -2.51
C LYS A 153 6.82 -19.45 -3.48
N ASP A 154 6.54 -19.39 -4.79
CA ASP A 154 7.42 -19.94 -5.84
C ASP A 154 8.85 -19.38 -5.79
N SER A 155 9.02 -18.16 -5.28
CA SER A 155 10.30 -17.50 -5.12
C SER A 155 11.12 -17.98 -3.90
N THR A 156 10.63 -18.96 -3.13
CA THR A 156 11.20 -19.37 -1.85
C THR A 156 11.88 -20.74 -1.95
N SER A 157 13.14 -20.82 -1.55
CA SER A 157 13.87 -22.08 -1.42
C SER A 157 13.86 -22.60 0.01
N SER A 158 13.99 -23.92 0.21
CA SER A 158 14.13 -24.53 1.54
C SER A 158 15.35 -23.98 2.30
N ALA A 159 16.46 -23.76 1.60
CA ALA A 159 17.66 -23.14 2.16
C ALA A 159 17.39 -21.71 2.68
N CYS A 160 16.59 -20.93 1.95
CA CYS A 160 16.17 -19.62 2.43
C CYS A 160 15.32 -19.69 3.70
N VAL A 161 14.34 -20.61 3.75
CA VAL A 161 13.48 -20.79 4.93
C VAL A 161 14.30 -21.21 6.14
N HIS A 162 15.24 -22.15 5.96
CA HIS A 162 16.19 -22.56 6.98
C HIS A 162 17.02 -21.36 7.47
N SER A 163 17.57 -20.56 6.56
CA SER A 163 18.36 -19.39 6.93
C SER A 163 17.55 -18.34 7.68
N LEU A 164 16.29 -18.09 7.29
CA LEU A 164 15.40 -17.14 7.97
C LEU A 164 15.17 -17.51 9.43
N TRP A 165 14.87 -18.78 9.68
CA TRP A 165 14.37 -19.22 10.98
C TRP A 165 15.43 -19.90 11.84
N GLU A 166 16.17 -20.85 11.29
CA GLU A 166 17.14 -21.68 12.03
C GLU A 166 18.49 -20.98 12.17
N GLU A 167 18.93 -20.26 11.14
CA GLU A 167 20.19 -19.49 11.18
C GLU A 167 19.99 -18.05 11.71
N GLY A 168 18.75 -17.67 12.04
CA GLY A 168 18.44 -16.39 12.67
C GLY A 168 18.48 -15.17 11.75
N ARG A 169 18.51 -15.34 10.40
CA ARG A 169 18.54 -14.20 9.46
C ARG A 169 17.36 -13.25 9.68
N TYR A 170 16.14 -13.77 9.90
CA TYR A 170 14.98 -12.92 10.14
C TYR A 170 15.14 -12.08 11.41
N TRP A 171 15.61 -12.69 12.50
CA TRP A 171 15.81 -12.00 13.76
C TRP A 171 16.87 -10.90 13.65
N GLY A 172 17.97 -11.18 12.95
CA GLY A 172 18.98 -10.18 12.63
C GLY A 172 18.42 -8.99 11.85
N GLU A 173 17.59 -9.25 10.83
CA GLU A 173 16.91 -8.20 10.06
C GLU A 173 15.92 -7.39 10.92
N PHE A 174 15.17 -8.07 11.78
CA PHE A 174 14.25 -7.43 12.71
C PHE A 174 14.98 -6.44 13.63
N GLN A 175 16.02 -6.92 14.33
CA GLN A 175 16.81 -6.09 15.24
C GLN A 175 17.49 -4.92 14.53
N ARG A 176 18.06 -5.17 13.34
CA ARG A 176 18.72 -4.12 12.54
C ARG A 176 17.74 -3.02 12.15
N ARG A 177 16.56 -3.38 11.63
CA ARG A 177 15.56 -2.41 11.21
C ARG A 177 14.98 -1.63 12.38
N VAL A 178 14.78 -2.26 13.54
CA VAL A 178 14.40 -1.57 14.79
C VAL A 178 15.45 -0.52 15.17
N LYS A 179 16.73 -0.89 15.22
CA LYS A 179 17.83 0.05 15.53
C LYS A 179 17.88 1.22 14.54
N GLU A 180 17.64 0.97 13.26
CA GLU A 180 17.59 2.01 12.24
C GLU A 180 16.35 2.93 12.41
N LEU A 181 15.20 2.39 12.82
CA LEU A 181 14.02 3.20 13.17
C LEU A 181 14.28 4.09 14.39
N ASP A 182 14.94 3.57 15.43
CA ASP A 182 15.36 4.35 16.59
C ASP A 182 16.26 5.52 16.17
N SER A 183 17.20 5.26 15.26
CA SER A 183 18.12 6.26 14.72
C SER A 183 17.40 7.33 13.86
N LEU A 184 16.22 7.02 13.33
CA LEU A 184 15.34 7.97 12.63
C LEU A 184 14.42 8.73 13.59
N GLY A 185 14.49 8.48 14.91
CA GLY A 185 13.62 9.10 15.91
C GLY A 185 12.25 8.45 16.03
N LEU A 186 12.10 7.19 15.59
CA LEU A 186 10.86 6.41 15.68
C LEU A 186 10.88 5.37 16.82
N GLY A 187 11.73 5.52 17.84
CA GLY A 187 11.87 4.50 18.89
C GLY A 187 10.64 4.26 19.77
N SER A 188 9.61 5.12 19.69
CA SER A 188 8.30 4.89 20.33
C SER A 188 7.26 4.27 19.39
N VAL A 189 7.57 4.09 18.11
CA VAL A 189 6.65 3.56 17.11
C VAL A 189 6.62 2.03 17.22
N PRO A 190 5.43 1.41 17.37
CA PRO A 190 5.32 -0.04 17.45
C PRO A 190 5.88 -0.73 16.20
N VAL A 191 6.63 -1.79 16.42
CA VAL A 191 7.10 -2.70 15.38
C VAL A 191 6.45 -4.06 15.56
N THR A 192 6.17 -4.76 14.46
CA THR A 192 5.62 -6.11 14.53
C THR A 192 6.07 -6.97 13.35
N ALA A 193 5.84 -8.26 13.48
CA ALA A 193 5.96 -9.25 12.43
C ALA A 193 4.55 -9.64 11.96
N VAL A 194 4.34 -9.78 10.66
CA VAL A 194 3.02 -10.16 10.13
C VAL A 194 3.01 -11.66 9.83
N PHE A 195 2.09 -12.34 10.48
CA PHE A 195 1.77 -13.75 10.28
C PHE A 195 0.33 -13.89 9.80
N THR A 196 0.03 -14.96 9.07
CA THR A 196 -1.32 -15.26 8.58
C THR A 196 -2.24 -15.59 9.76
N GLY A 197 -3.47 -15.06 9.75
CA GLY A 197 -4.51 -15.47 10.68
C GLY A 197 -5.24 -16.68 10.12
N ASN A 198 -4.79 -17.88 10.51
CA ASN A 198 -5.47 -19.15 10.20
C ASN A 198 -6.40 -19.58 11.32
#